data_AF-A0A0H5RJH4-F1
#
_entry.id   AF-A0A0H5RJH4-F1
#
_cell.length_a   1.000
_cell.length_b   1.000
_cell.length_c   1.000
_cell.angle_alpha   90.00
_cell.angle_beta   90.00
_cell.angle_gamma   90.00
#
_symmetry.space_group_name_H-M   'P 1'
#
loop_
_entity.id
_entity.type
_entity.pdbx_description
1 polymer ?
#
loop_
_entity_poly.entity_id
_entity_poly.type
_entity_poly.pdbx_seq_one_letter_code
_entity_poly.pdbx_strand_id
1 'polypeptide(L)'
;LLPIAYSVAHDGLAQDINEFDDDNAVKIGQLFWINDCFHTFLGECDTIKTSPEEPAQFSLDAFQDQGIGLCKEVVEMVKLNPNDGLNSPQAQALIKKFMLHIFNRSRLDKKKISSEMARLFYHQTKNDLPQFWPQSDASGSNQ
;
A
#
# COMPACT_ATOMS: atom_id res chain seq x y z
N LEU A 1 61.60 36.09 -1.67
CA LEU A 1 60.83 37.26 -1.20
C LEU A 1 59.36 36.99 -1.50
N LEU A 2 58.52 36.83 -0.45
CA LEU A 2 57.05 36.76 -0.54
C LEU A 2 56.45 38.17 -0.76
N PRO A 3 55.22 38.28 -1.29
CA PRO A 3 54.02 38.49 -0.45
C PRO A 3 52.84 37.56 -0.86
N ILE A 4 52.05 36.94 0.04
CA ILE A 4 50.89 37.43 0.85
C ILE A 4 49.76 38.05 -0.02
N ALA A 5 48.44 37.85 0.12
CA ALA A 5 47.50 36.80 0.55
C ALA A 5 46.06 37.40 0.40
N TYR A 6 45.01 36.56 0.24
CA TYR A 6 43.54 36.80 0.39
C TYR A 6 42.86 37.85 -0.55
N SER A 7 41.59 37.77 -0.96
CA SER A 7 40.38 37.16 -0.40
C SER A 7 39.34 36.89 -1.51
N VAL A 8 38.60 35.78 -1.41
CA VAL A 8 37.44 35.44 -2.25
C VAL A 8 36.19 36.11 -1.65
N ALA A 9 35.55 36.99 -2.41
CA ALA A 9 34.22 37.49 -2.07
C ALA A 9 33.16 36.50 -2.62
N HIS A 10 32.59 35.72 -1.70
CA HIS A 10 31.23 35.21 -1.83
C HIS A 10 30.27 36.41 -1.87
N ASP A 11 29.57 36.61 -2.98
CA ASP A 11 28.10 36.64 -2.97
C ASP A 11 27.54 36.97 -4.34
N GLY A 12 26.68 36.06 -4.79
CA GLY A 12 26.00 36.07 -6.07
C GLY A 12 25.41 34.69 -6.34
N LEU A 13 24.83 34.07 -5.30
CA LEU A 13 24.10 32.82 -5.42
C LEU A 13 22.78 33.11 -6.15
N ALA A 14 22.85 33.23 -7.47
CA ALA A 14 21.75 32.90 -8.36
C ALA A 14 22.08 31.52 -8.95
N GLN A 15 22.19 30.52 -8.07
CA GLN A 15 22.16 29.14 -8.53
C GLN A 15 20.72 28.84 -8.90
N ASP A 16 20.51 28.68 -10.20
CA ASP A 16 19.48 27.86 -10.83
C ASP A 16 18.72 27.01 -9.81
N ILE A 17 17.51 27.46 -9.50
CA ILE A 17 16.51 26.55 -8.94
C ILE A 17 16.18 25.64 -10.10
N ASN A 18 16.91 24.53 -10.11
CA ASN A 18 16.82 23.43 -11.05
C ASN A 18 15.40 23.25 -11.55
N GLU A 19 15.27 23.23 -12.88
CA GLU A 19 14.33 22.37 -13.59
C GLU A 19 14.31 21.00 -12.90
N PHE A 20 13.41 20.83 -11.94
CA PHE A 20 13.01 19.52 -11.49
C PHE A 20 12.27 18.93 -12.69
N ASP A 21 12.94 18.00 -13.39
CA ASP A 21 12.32 17.21 -14.45
C ASP A 21 10.92 16.78 -14.00
N ASP A 22 9.90 17.22 -14.73
CA ASP A 22 8.48 16.99 -14.45
C ASP A 22 8.19 15.48 -14.27
N ASP A 23 8.97 14.63 -14.94
CA ASP A 23 8.93 13.17 -14.84
C ASP A 23 9.35 12.62 -13.45
N ASN A 24 10.31 13.27 -12.77
CA ASN A 24 10.69 12.89 -11.41
C ASN A 24 9.65 13.34 -10.37
N ALA A 25 9.02 14.50 -10.57
CA ALA A 25 7.95 14.97 -9.70
C ALA A 25 6.72 14.04 -9.77
N VAL A 26 6.34 13.59 -10.97
CA VAL A 26 5.26 12.62 -11.18
C VAL A 26 5.56 11.28 -10.49
N LYS A 27 6.79 10.76 -10.63
CA LYS A 27 7.19 9.50 -9.98
C LYS A 27 7.19 9.59 -8.44
N ILE A 28 7.65 10.71 -7.90
CA ILE A 28 7.65 10.97 -6.45
C ILE A 28 6.20 11.08 -5.94
N GLY A 29 5.34 11.83 -6.65
CA GLY A 29 3.93 11.96 -6.30
C GLY A 29 3.18 10.62 -6.31
N GLN A 30 3.43 9.77 -7.31
CA GLN A 30 2.88 8.41 -7.37
C GLN A 30 3.37 7.53 -6.22
N LEU A 31 4.65 7.63 -5.83
CA LEU A 31 5.22 6.88 -4.72
C LEU A 31 4.59 7.27 -3.38
N PHE A 32 4.41 8.57 -3.12
CA PHE A 32 3.71 9.03 -1.92
C PHE A 32 2.25 8.56 -1.91
N TRP A 33 1.56 8.72 -3.04
CA TRP A 33 0.18 8.29 -3.19
C TRP A 33 0.01 6.80 -2.91
N ILE A 34 0.88 5.94 -3.48
CA ILE A 34 0.72 4.49 -3.33
C ILE A 34 1.04 4.00 -1.93
N ASN A 35 2.02 4.62 -1.26
CA ASN A 35 2.32 4.29 0.14
C ASN A 35 1.17 4.68 1.06
N ASP A 36 0.61 5.87 0.88
CA ASP A 36 -0.55 6.35 1.64
C ASP A 36 -1.82 5.49 1.37
N CYS A 37 -2.05 5.08 0.11
CA CYS A 37 -3.11 4.14 -0.26
C CYS A 37 -2.94 2.78 0.42
N PHE A 38 -1.71 2.27 0.47
CA PHE A 38 -1.40 1.01 1.14
C PHE A 38 -1.60 1.08 2.66
N HIS A 39 -1.17 2.16 3.31
CA HIS A 39 -1.43 2.37 4.74
C HIS A 39 -2.93 2.47 5.04
N THR A 40 -3.68 3.17 4.19
CA THR A 40 -5.14 3.22 4.30
C THR A 40 -5.75 1.82 4.17
N PHE A 41 -5.25 1.00 3.25
CA PHE A 41 -5.70 -0.40 3.09
C PHE A 41 -5.43 -1.25 4.34
N LEU A 42 -4.26 -1.11 4.99
CA LEU A 42 -3.98 -1.81 6.23
C LEU A 42 -4.94 -1.39 7.35
N GLY A 43 -5.23 -0.08 7.46
CA GLY A 43 -6.22 0.43 8.40
C GLY A 43 -7.64 -0.10 8.15
N GLU A 44 -8.04 -0.24 6.88
CA GLU A 44 -9.31 -0.86 6.50
C GLU A 44 -9.30 -2.37 6.84
N CYS A 45 -8.19 -3.09 6.66
CA CYS A 45 -8.05 -4.47 7.12
C CYS A 45 -8.24 -4.58 8.63
N ASP A 46 -7.64 -3.69 9.42
CA ASP A 46 -7.76 -3.70 10.88
C ASP A 46 -9.19 -3.35 11.34
N THR A 47 -9.87 -2.47 10.61
CA THR A 47 -11.30 -2.19 10.81
C THR A 47 -12.13 -3.45 10.58
N ILE A 48 -11.85 -4.22 9.51
CA ILE A 48 -12.54 -5.49 9.24
C ILE A 48 -12.28 -6.51 10.35
N LYS A 49 -11.04 -6.63 10.85
CA LYS A 49 -10.69 -7.58 11.92
C LYS A 49 -11.45 -7.32 13.22
N THR A 50 -11.76 -6.06 13.51
CA THR A 50 -12.41 -5.64 14.76
C THR A 50 -13.93 -5.47 14.62
N SER A 51 -14.44 -5.46 13.38
CA SER A 51 -15.86 -5.36 13.08
C SER A 51 -16.57 -6.70 13.38
N PRO A 52 -17.74 -6.68 14.05
CA PRO A 52 -18.58 -7.86 14.17
C PRO A 52 -19.34 -8.18 12.88
N GLU A 53 -19.43 -7.22 11.95
CA GLU A 53 -20.12 -7.37 10.67
C GLU A 53 -19.17 -7.90 9.60
N GLU A 54 -19.66 -8.85 8.79
CA GLU A 54 -18.93 -9.33 7.62
C GLU A 54 -18.85 -8.21 6.57
N PRO A 55 -17.65 -7.89 6.03
CA PRO A 55 -17.51 -6.83 5.05
C PRO A 55 -18.28 -7.15 3.77
N ALA A 56 -18.82 -6.11 3.15
CA ALA A 56 -19.45 -6.22 1.84
C ALA A 56 -18.50 -6.87 0.80
N GLN A 57 -19.09 -7.53 -0.21
CA GLN A 57 -18.31 -8.11 -1.29
C GLN A 57 -17.55 -7.04 -2.08
N PHE A 58 -16.43 -7.47 -2.67
CA PHE A 58 -15.65 -6.66 -3.60
C PHE A 58 -16.51 -6.25 -4.80
N SER A 59 -16.52 -4.96 -5.13
CA SER A 59 -17.45 -4.40 -6.12
C SER A 59 -16.78 -3.94 -7.42
N LEU A 60 -15.53 -4.33 -7.68
CA LEU A 60 -14.80 -3.93 -8.89
C LEU A 60 -14.67 -5.11 -9.86
N ASP A 61 -15.78 -5.49 -10.48
CA ASP A 61 -15.92 -6.67 -11.35
C ASP A 61 -14.81 -6.76 -12.40
N ALA A 62 -14.45 -5.64 -13.02
CA ALA A 62 -13.39 -5.57 -14.05
C ALA A 62 -12.01 -6.02 -13.56
N PHE A 63 -11.77 -6.06 -12.25
CA PHE A 63 -10.51 -6.44 -11.63
C PHE A 63 -10.63 -7.70 -10.76
N GLN A 64 -11.81 -8.32 -10.72
CA GLN A 64 -12.09 -9.42 -9.78
C GLN A 64 -11.13 -10.60 -9.98
N ASP A 65 -11.00 -11.11 -11.21
CA ASP A 65 -10.13 -12.25 -11.50
C ASP A 65 -8.66 -11.98 -11.19
N GLN A 66 -8.18 -10.78 -11.57
CA GLN A 66 -6.81 -10.36 -11.28
C GLN A 66 -6.58 -10.19 -9.78
N GLY A 67 -7.57 -9.67 -9.06
CA GLY A 67 -7.54 -9.51 -7.63
C GLY A 67 -7.50 -10.85 -6.90
N ILE A 68 -8.30 -11.83 -7.35
CA ILE A 68 -8.26 -13.20 -6.82
C ILE A 68 -6.88 -13.84 -7.06
N GLY A 69 -6.31 -13.66 -8.26
CA GLY A 69 -4.95 -14.12 -8.58
C GLY A 69 -3.90 -13.52 -7.65
N LEU A 70 -3.93 -12.20 -7.47
CA LEU A 70 -3.07 -11.49 -6.52
C LEU A 70 -3.18 -12.06 -5.10
N CYS A 71 -4.40 -12.29 -4.61
CA CYS A 71 -4.60 -12.82 -3.27
C CYS A 71 -3.94 -14.20 -3.08
N LYS A 72 -4.02 -15.07 -4.09
CA LYS A 72 -3.35 -16.38 -4.05
C LYS A 72 -1.82 -16.24 -3.97
N GLU A 73 -1.24 -15.40 -4.82
CA GLU A 73 0.20 -15.14 -4.81
C GLU A 73 0.67 -14.57 -3.46
N VAL A 74 -0.08 -13.62 -2.89
CA VAL A 74 0.26 -13.05 -1.58
C VAL A 74 0.14 -14.09 -0.47
N VAL A 75 -0.89 -14.95 -0.50
CA VAL A 75 -1.02 -16.05 0.47
C VAL A 75 0.20 -16.97 0.43
N GLU A 76 0.66 -17.36 -0.75
CA GLU A 76 1.86 -18.19 -0.91
C GLU A 76 3.10 -17.50 -0.34
N MET A 77 3.30 -16.21 -0.62
CA MET A 77 4.43 -15.44 -0.09
C MET A 77 4.40 -15.33 1.43
N VAL A 78 3.22 -15.07 2.01
CA VAL A 78 3.05 -14.95 3.47
C VAL A 78 3.27 -16.30 4.15
N LYS A 79 2.80 -17.40 3.57
CA LYS A 79 3.02 -18.75 4.12
C LYS A 79 4.51 -19.11 4.16
N LEU A 80 5.32 -18.60 3.23
CA LEU A 80 6.78 -18.80 3.24
C LEU A 80 7.49 -17.97 4.32
N ASN A 81 6.97 -16.78 4.66
CA ASN A 81 7.52 -15.88 5.67
C ASN A 81 6.42 -15.35 6.62
N PRO A 82 5.93 -16.18 7.56
CA PRO A 82 4.73 -15.87 8.33
C PRO A 82 4.88 -14.69 9.29
N ASN A 83 6.11 -14.36 9.70
CA ASN A 83 6.37 -13.32 10.70
C ASN A 83 5.99 -11.91 10.24
N ASP A 84 6.06 -11.66 8.92
CA ASP A 84 5.83 -10.32 8.38
C ASP A 84 4.42 -10.15 7.81
N GLY A 85 3.70 -11.25 7.51
CA GLY A 85 2.36 -11.19 6.95
C GLY A 85 2.29 -10.33 5.69
N LEU A 86 1.21 -9.53 5.58
CA LEU A 86 1.05 -8.56 4.49
C LEU A 86 2.08 -7.42 4.52
N ASN A 87 2.85 -7.27 5.61
CA ASN A 87 3.91 -6.27 5.72
C ASN A 87 5.25 -6.75 5.12
N SER A 88 5.37 -8.00 4.67
CA SER A 88 6.58 -8.44 3.97
C SER A 88 6.86 -7.56 2.74
N PRO A 89 8.12 -7.17 2.46
CA PRO A 89 8.43 -6.29 1.34
C PRO A 89 7.91 -6.80 -0.02
N GLN A 90 7.92 -8.12 -0.24
CA GLN A 90 7.40 -8.73 -1.47
C GLN A 90 5.87 -8.61 -1.57
N ALA A 91 5.13 -8.92 -0.50
CA ALA A 91 3.68 -8.79 -0.50
C ALA A 91 3.26 -7.32 -0.67
N GLN A 92 3.93 -6.39 0.04
CA GLN A 92 3.67 -4.96 -0.11
C GLN A 92 3.85 -4.50 -1.56
N ALA A 93 4.94 -4.92 -2.21
CA ALA A 93 5.23 -4.53 -3.58
C ALA A 93 4.13 -5.01 -4.56
N LEU A 94 3.67 -6.25 -4.41
CA LEU A 94 2.58 -6.79 -5.23
C LEU A 94 1.26 -6.04 -5.00
N ILE A 95 0.87 -5.84 -3.74
CA ILE A 95 -0.37 -5.16 -3.38
C ILE A 95 -0.35 -3.72 -3.92
N LYS A 96 0.75 -2.99 -3.70
CA LYS A 96 0.94 -1.62 -4.19
C LYS A 96 0.89 -1.56 -5.71
N LYS A 97 1.53 -2.50 -6.41
CA LYS A 97 1.48 -2.56 -7.88
C LYS A 97 0.05 -2.73 -8.39
N PHE A 98 -0.76 -3.56 -7.73
CA PHE A 98 -2.14 -3.77 -8.14
C PHE A 98 -3.05 -2.59 -7.82
N MET A 99 -2.89 -1.94 -6.65
CA MET A 99 -3.58 -0.69 -6.32
C MET A 99 -3.30 0.41 -7.36
N LEU A 100 -2.04 0.55 -7.77
CA LEU A 100 -1.66 1.49 -8.83
C LEU A 100 -2.30 1.11 -10.18
N HIS A 101 -2.38 -0.19 -10.49
CA HIS A 101 -3.07 -0.66 -11.69
C HIS A 101 -4.56 -0.27 -11.68
N ILE A 102 -5.25 -0.47 -10.56
CA ILE A 102 -6.66 -0.06 -10.40
C ILE A 102 -6.79 1.45 -10.56
N PHE A 103 -5.93 2.23 -9.90
CA PHE A 103 -5.97 3.70 -9.97
C PHE A 103 -5.87 4.20 -11.41
N ASN A 104 -4.89 3.70 -12.16
CA ASN A 104 -4.67 4.09 -13.56
C ASN A 104 -5.82 3.71 -14.50
N ARG A 105 -6.66 2.74 -14.12
CA ARG A 105 -7.71 2.17 -14.99
C ARG A 105 -9.13 2.55 -14.59
N SER A 106 -9.38 2.93 -13.33
CA SER A 106 -10.74 3.08 -12.79
C SER A 106 -11.12 4.51 -12.39
N ARG A 107 -10.16 5.45 -12.33
CA ARG A 107 -10.35 6.83 -11.80
C ARG A 107 -10.97 6.89 -10.40
N LEU A 108 -10.91 5.79 -9.65
CA LEU A 108 -11.40 5.74 -8.27
C LEU A 108 -10.49 6.54 -7.35
N ASP A 109 -11.08 7.12 -6.30
CA ASP A 109 -10.30 7.76 -5.26
C ASP A 109 -9.53 6.74 -4.40
N LYS A 110 -8.51 7.23 -3.71
CA LYS A 110 -7.63 6.45 -2.83
C LYS A 110 -8.41 5.62 -1.82
N LYS A 111 -9.41 6.23 -1.15
CA LYS A 111 -10.16 5.59 -0.05
C LYS A 111 -10.99 4.43 -0.58
N LYS A 112 -11.63 4.63 -1.73
CA LYS A 112 -12.41 3.58 -2.39
C LYS A 112 -11.52 2.42 -2.83
N ILE A 113 -10.36 2.69 -3.43
CA ILE A 113 -9.40 1.63 -3.80
C ILE A 113 -8.95 0.85 -2.57
N SER A 114 -8.54 1.53 -1.50
CA SER A 114 -8.08 0.89 -0.27
C SER A 114 -9.16 0.02 0.38
N SER A 115 -10.40 0.51 0.44
CA SER A 115 -11.53 -0.24 1.05
C SER A 115 -11.93 -1.45 0.19
N GLU A 116 -11.99 -1.30 -1.13
CA GLU A 116 -12.25 -2.44 -2.04
C GLU A 116 -11.14 -3.49 -1.95
N MET A 117 -9.87 -3.07 -1.90
CA MET A 117 -8.75 -3.99 -1.70
C MET A 117 -8.85 -4.75 -0.37
N ALA A 118 -9.23 -4.08 0.72
CA ALA A 118 -9.39 -4.74 2.02
C ALA A 118 -10.52 -5.79 1.99
N ARG A 119 -11.66 -5.47 1.36
CA ARG A 119 -12.78 -6.41 1.17
C ARG A 119 -12.39 -7.62 0.34
N LEU A 120 -11.70 -7.40 -0.78
CA LEU A 120 -11.17 -8.47 -1.62
C LEU A 120 -10.25 -9.39 -0.80
N PHE A 121 -9.27 -8.82 -0.10
CA PHE A 121 -8.31 -9.58 0.68
C PHE A 121 -9.00 -10.39 1.78
N TYR A 122 -9.95 -9.80 2.51
CA TYR A 122 -10.70 -10.53 3.52
C TYR A 122 -11.41 -11.75 2.91
N HIS A 123 -12.23 -11.56 1.88
CA HIS A 123 -13.03 -12.63 1.31
C HIS A 123 -12.19 -13.74 0.68
N GLN A 124 -11.03 -13.38 0.10
CA GLN A 124 -10.16 -14.35 -0.58
C GLN A 124 -9.13 -15.00 0.34
N THR A 125 -8.76 -14.40 1.47
CA THR A 125 -7.61 -14.87 2.27
C THR A 125 -7.93 -15.18 3.73
N LYS A 126 -9.15 -14.89 4.23
CA LYS A 126 -9.53 -15.10 5.65
C LYS A 126 -9.26 -16.51 6.18
N ASN A 127 -9.51 -17.54 5.36
CA ASN A 127 -9.31 -18.93 5.76
C ASN A 127 -7.84 -19.39 5.62
N ASP A 128 -7.09 -18.75 4.72
CA ASP A 128 -5.71 -19.12 4.39
C ASP A 128 -4.66 -18.41 5.26
N LEU A 129 -5.01 -17.25 5.80
CA LEU A 129 -4.17 -16.42 6.66
C LEU A 129 -4.82 -16.18 8.03
N PRO A 130 -5.12 -17.23 8.82
CA PRO A 130 -5.85 -17.10 10.09
C PRO A 130 -5.10 -16.28 11.14
N GLN A 131 -3.76 -16.21 11.05
CA GLN A 131 -2.96 -15.35 11.93
C GLN A 131 -3.12 -13.86 11.60
N PHE A 132 -3.38 -13.52 10.33
CA PHE A 132 -3.64 -12.15 9.91
C PHE A 132 -5.12 -11.78 10.11
N TRP A 133 -6.03 -12.73 9.87
CA TRP A 133 -7.47 -12.60 10.07
C TRP A 133 -7.90 -13.43 11.28
N PRO A 134 -7.55 -13.03 12.51
CA PRO A 134 -7.94 -13.77 13.69
C PRO A 134 -9.47 -13.87 13.69
N GLN A 135 -9.98 -15.09 13.66
CA GLN A 135 -11.39 -15.30 13.95
C GLN A 135 -11.58 -14.88 15.40
N SER A 136 -12.50 -13.95 15.62
CA SER A 136 -13.01 -13.75 16.97
C SER A 136 -13.70 -15.06 17.31
N ASP A 137 -13.09 -15.85 18.19
CA ASP A 137 -13.79 -16.95 18.84
C ASP A 137 -14.97 -16.33 19.58
N ALA A 138 -16.12 -16.32 18.93
CA ALA A 138 -17.40 -16.13 19.58
C ALA A 138 -17.68 -17.40 20.41
N SER A 139 -16.81 -17.70 21.37
CA SER A 139 -17.12 -18.60 22.46
C SER A 139 -18.02 -17.83 23.42
N GLY A 140 -19.28 -17.69 22.99
CA GLY A 140 -20.40 -17.50 23.88
C GLY A 140 -20.50 -18.73 24.76
N SER A 141 -19.72 -18.73 25.84
CA SER A 141 -20.01 -19.56 27.01
C SER A 141 -21.21 -18.92 27.72
N ASN A 142 -22.38 -19.12 27.14
CA ASN A 142 -23.64 -18.90 27.81
C ASN A 142 -24.21 -20.29 28.16
N GLN A 143 -24.22 -20.54 29.47
CA GLN A 143 -24.93 -21.55 30.25
C GLN A 143 -24.19 -22.86 30.55
#